data_AF-A0A348WCX2-F1
#
_entry.id   AF-A0A348WCX2-F1
#
_cell.length_a   1.000
_cell.length_b   1.000
_cell.length_c   1.000
_cell.angle_alpha   90.00
_cell.angle_beta   90.00
_cell.angle_gamma   90.00
#
_symmetry.space_group_name_H-M   'P 1'
#
loop_
_entity.id
_entity.type
_entity.pdbx_description
1 polymer ?
#
loop_
_entity_poly.entity_id
_entity_poly.type
_entity_poly.pdbx_seq_one_letter_code
_entity_poly.pdbx_strand_id
1 'polypeptide(L)'
;PGNVRELRNAADRFALGLDLDIGPAADQPEATLADRVAAHEKALIAASLTAHGGSLKETYEALGLSRKALYEKMQKYGLSREAFIAEG
;
A
#
# COMPACT_ATOMS: atom_id res chain seq x y z
N PRO A 1 29.16 10.86 17.64
CA PRO A 1 28.99 11.18 16.20
C PRO A 1 28.46 9.97 15.42
N GLY A 2 27.17 9.94 15.05
CA GLY A 2 26.62 8.82 14.27
C GLY A 2 25.15 8.92 13.84
N ASN A 3 24.26 9.44 14.68
CA ASN A 3 22.80 9.29 14.45
C ASN A 3 22.26 9.95 13.17
N VAL A 4 22.83 11.07 12.71
CA VAL A 4 22.30 11.79 11.54
C VAL A 4 22.52 11.02 10.24
N ARG A 5 23.63 10.27 10.14
CA ARG A 5 23.94 9.47 8.96
C ARG A 5 23.05 8.22 8.89
N GLU A 6 22.76 7.64 10.04
CA GLU A 6 21.85 6.49 10.17
C GLU A 6 20.40 6.89 9.90
N LEU A 7 19.95 8.03 10.42
CA LEU A 7 18.59 8.54 10.19
C LEU A 7 18.37 8.88 8.71
N ARG A 8 19.38 9.45 8.05
CA ARG A 8 19.31 9.74 6.62
C ARG A 8 19.27 8.47 5.78
N ASN A 9 20.10 7.47 6.12
CA ASN A 9 20.05 6.17 5.47
C ASN A 9 18.70 5.45 5.66
N ALA A 10 18.07 5.58 6.84
CA ALA A 10 16.76 5.02 7.11
C ALA A 10 15.66 5.72 6.29
N ALA A 11 15.70 7.05 6.21
CA ALA A 11 14.77 7.83 5.40
C ALA A 11 14.94 7.56 3.89
N ASP A 12 16.18 7.47 3.41
CA ASP A 12 16.49 7.16 2.00
C ASP A 12 16.01 5.74 1.64
N ARG A 13 16.12 4.76 2.55
CA ARG A 13 15.62 3.38 2.33
C ARG A 13 14.10 3.25 2.44
N PHE A 14 13.47 4.00 3.34
CA PHE A 14 12.01 4.09 3.44
C PHE A 14 11.41 4.67 2.16
N ALA A 15 12.00 5.75 1.62
CA ALA A 15 11.60 6.33 0.34
C ALA A 15 11.78 5.35 -0.84
N LEU A 16 12.72 4.41 -0.74
CA LEU A 16 12.98 3.37 -1.75
C LEU A 16 12.11 2.11 -1.59
N GLY A 17 11.20 2.05 -0.60
CA GLY A 17 10.34 0.90 -0.36
C GLY A 17 11.08 -0.36 0.11
N LEU A 18 12.30 -0.20 0.61
CA LEU A 18 13.12 -1.27 1.18
C LEU A 18 12.90 -1.28 2.69
N ASP A 19 11.75 -1.79 3.12
CA ASP A 19 11.55 -2.25 4.50
C ASP A 19 12.58 -3.35 4.77
N LEU A 20 13.74 -2.95 5.30
CA LEU A 20 14.63 -3.88 5.95
C LEU A 20 14.46 -3.66 7.44
N ASP A 21 13.89 -4.69 8.04
CA ASP A 21 13.75 -4.97 9.45
C ASP A 21 15.08 -4.72 10.20
N ILE A 22 15.24 -3.54 10.81
CA ILE A 22 16.38 -3.24 11.72
C ILE A 22 15.88 -2.81 13.11
N GLY A 23 14.85 -3.51 13.61
CA GLY A 23 14.57 -3.60 15.04
C GLY A 23 14.99 -4.98 15.56
N PRO A 24 15.10 -5.22 16.88
CA PRO A 24 15.03 -6.58 17.38
C PRO A 24 13.68 -7.12 16.88
N ALA A 25 13.73 -8.05 15.93
CA ALA A 25 12.57 -8.71 15.38
C ALA A 25 11.80 -9.31 16.55
N ALA A 26 10.78 -8.59 17.02
CA ALA A 26 9.70 -9.23 17.72
C ALA A 26 9.23 -10.32 16.76
N ASP A 27 9.16 -11.55 17.28
CA ASP A 27 8.94 -12.83 16.60
C ASP A 27 7.61 -12.84 15.80
N GLN A 28 7.50 -11.94 14.83
CA GLN A 28 6.40 -11.82 13.91
C GLN A 28 6.65 -12.90 12.86
N PRO A 29 5.70 -13.82 12.65
CA PRO A 29 5.85 -14.84 11.64
C PRO A 29 6.15 -14.16 10.29
N GLU A 30 7.21 -14.61 9.62
CA GLU A 30 7.58 -14.09 8.31
C GLU A 30 6.35 -14.13 7.40
N ALA A 31 5.95 -12.96 6.89
CA ALA A 31 4.80 -12.86 6.01
C ALA A 31 5.03 -13.71 4.76
N THR A 32 4.04 -14.54 4.40
CA THR A 32 4.16 -15.41 3.24
C THR A 32 4.22 -14.57 1.96
N LEU A 33 4.67 -15.16 0.84
CA LEU A 33 4.60 -14.49 -0.46
C LEU A 33 3.18 -14.00 -0.77
N ALA A 34 2.16 -14.78 -0.41
CA ALA A 34 0.76 -14.42 -0.62
C ALA A 34 0.39 -13.15 0.17
N ASP A 35 0.85 -13.03 1.42
CA ASP A 35 0.59 -11.86 2.27
C ASP A 35 1.29 -10.61 1.72
N ARG A 36 2.54 -10.75 1.27
CA ARG A 36 3.30 -9.64 0.68
C ARG A 36 2.67 -9.14 -0.61
N VAL A 37 2.22 -10.06 -1.48
CA VAL A 37 1.49 -9.70 -2.71
C VAL A 37 0.16 -9.04 -2.38
N ALA A 38 -0.59 -9.54 -1.39
CA ALA A 38 -1.85 -8.95 -0.95
C ALA A 38 -1.66 -7.51 -0.41
N ALA A 39 -0.63 -7.28 0.40
CA ALA A 39 -0.30 -5.97 0.93
C ALA A 39 0.08 -4.98 -0.20
N HIS A 40 0.90 -5.43 -1.16
CA HIS A 40 1.28 -4.62 -2.30
C HIS A 40 0.07 -4.28 -3.19
N GLU A 41 -0.78 -5.26 -3.49
CA GLU A 41 -1.99 -5.04 -4.27
C GLU A 41 -2.95 -4.07 -3.57
N LYS A 42 -3.14 -4.21 -2.25
CA LYS A 42 -3.93 -3.27 -1.45
C LYS A 42 -3.40 -1.85 -1.55
N ALA A 43 -2.08 -1.67 -1.44
CA ALA A 43 -1.44 -0.36 -1.52
C ALA A 43 -1.65 0.30 -2.90
N LEU A 44 -1.50 -0.45 -3.98
CA LEU A 44 -1.74 0.06 -5.34
C LEU A 44 -3.20 0.50 -5.56
N ILE A 45 -4.17 -0.28 -5.07
CA ILE A 45 -5.58 0.06 -5.19
C ILE A 45 -5.91 1.32 -4.38
N ALA A 46 -5.43 1.41 -3.14
CA ALA A 46 -5.66 2.58 -2.28
C ALA A 46 -5.03 3.85 -2.88
N ALA A 47 -3.79 3.77 -3.37
CA ALA A 47 -3.13 4.89 -4.02
C ALA A 47 -3.89 5.36 -5.27
N SER A 48 -4.36 4.43 -6.10
CA SER A 48 -5.16 4.76 -7.29
C SER A 48 -6.52 5.39 -6.92
N LEU A 49 -7.20 4.86 -5.91
CA LEU A 49 -8.45 5.45 -5.40
C LEU A 49 -8.23 6.88 -4.91
N THR A 50 -7.15 7.13 -4.17
CA THR A 50 -6.79 8.45 -3.65
C THR A 50 -6.50 9.42 -4.80
N ALA A 51 -5.68 9.01 -5.77
CA ALA A 51 -5.30 9.83 -6.92
C ALA A 51 -6.51 10.28 -7.79
N HIS A 52 -7.59 9.49 -7.78
CA HIS A 52 -8.82 9.78 -8.52
C HIS A 52 -9.99 10.18 -7.63
N GLY A 53 -9.75 10.63 -6.38
CA GLY A 53 -10.79 11.14 -5.48
C GLY A 53 -11.92 10.14 -5.19
N GLY A 54 -11.60 8.85 -5.08
CA GLY A 54 -12.56 7.77 -4.88
C GLY A 54 -13.42 7.43 -6.11
N SER A 55 -13.03 7.89 -7.30
CA SER A 55 -13.66 7.52 -8.56
C SER A 55 -13.33 6.07 -8.94
N LEU A 56 -14.30 5.18 -8.76
CA LEU A 56 -14.12 3.76 -9.08
C LEU A 56 -13.87 3.54 -10.58
N LYS A 57 -14.52 4.35 -11.43
CA LYS A 57 -14.38 4.24 -12.89
C LYS A 57 -12.94 4.48 -13.32
N GLU A 58 -12.40 5.62 -12.94
CA GLU A 58 -11.02 5.98 -13.30
C GLU A 58 -10.02 5.02 -12.65
N THR A 59 -10.29 4.56 -11.43
CA THR A 59 -9.44 3.58 -10.74
C THR A 59 -9.34 2.25 -11.50
N TYR A 60 -10.47 1.62 -11.88
CA TYR A 60 -10.38 0.33 -12.59
C TYR A 60 -9.84 0.49 -14.01
N GLU A 61 -10.09 1.62 -14.69
CA GLU A 61 -9.52 1.92 -16.01
C GLU A 61 -8.00 2.10 -15.91
N ALA A 62 -7.51 2.86 -14.93
CA ALA A 62 -6.09 3.09 -14.70
C ALA A 62 -5.33 1.82 -14.32
N LEU A 63 -5.95 0.94 -13.52
CA LEU A 63 -5.36 -0.33 -13.11
C LEU A 63 -5.54 -1.46 -14.14
N GLY A 64 -6.27 -1.23 -15.23
CA GLY A 64 -6.57 -2.26 -16.23
C GLY A 64 -7.45 -3.40 -15.70
N LEU A 65 -8.29 -3.11 -14.70
CA LEU A 65 -9.19 -4.06 -14.06
C LEU A 65 -10.61 -3.95 -14.61
N SER A 66 -11.36 -5.04 -14.55
CA SER A 66 -12.82 -4.94 -14.67
C SER A 66 -13.41 -4.29 -13.41
N ARG A 67 -14.56 -3.63 -13.57
CA ARG A 67 -15.32 -3.08 -12.43
C ARG A 67 -15.54 -4.12 -11.34
N LYS A 68 -15.99 -5.33 -11.72
CA LYS A 68 -16.24 -6.43 -10.78
C LYS A 68 -14.98 -6.83 -10.00
N ALA A 69 -13.84 -6.97 -10.70
CA ALA A 69 -12.57 -7.33 -10.07
C ALA A 69 -12.11 -6.28 -9.05
N LEU A 70 -12.30 -4.99 -9.34
CA LEU A 70 -12.01 -3.93 -8.36
C LEU A 70 -12.86 -4.07 -7.10
N TYR A 71 -14.18 -4.29 -7.23
CA TYR A 71 -15.06 -4.48 -6.06
C TYR A 71 -14.66 -5.69 -5.22
N GLU A 72 -14.35 -6.83 -5.86
CA GLU A 72 -13.93 -8.03 -5.15
C GLU A 72 -12.62 -7.80 -4.38
N LYS A 73 -11.64 -7.10 -4.98
CA LYS A 73 -10.37 -6.75 -4.31
C LYS A 73 -10.60 -5.75 -3.18
N MET A 74 -11.46 -4.75 -3.37
CA MET A 74 -11.82 -3.80 -2.32
C MET A 74 -12.45 -4.51 -1.12
N GLN A 75 -13.39 -5.42 -1.35
CA GLN A 75 -13.97 -6.24 -0.28
C GLN A 75 -12.92 -7.12 0.39
N LYS A 76 -12.08 -7.83 -0.39
CA LYS A 76 -11.01 -8.69 0.13
C LYS A 76 -10.05 -7.93 1.04
N TYR A 77 -9.75 -6.67 0.73
CA TYR A 77 -8.77 -5.86 1.47
C TYR A 77 -9.38 -4.87 2.46
N GLY A 78 -10.71 -4.86 2.60
CA GLY A 78 -11.42 -3.96 3.49
C GLY A 78 -11.33 -2.48 3.09
N LEU A 79 -11.24 -2.21 1.78
CA LEU A 79 -11.22 -0.85 1.24
C LEU A 79 -12.66 -0.36 1.00
N SER A 80 -13.01 0.75 1.64
CA SER A 80 -14.30 1.43 1.44
C SER A 80 -14.07 2.67 0.59
N ARG A 81 -14.95 2.90 -0.39
CA ARG A 81 -14.85 4.05 -1.28
C ARG A 81 -14.96 5.37 -0.50
N GLU A 82 -15.81 5.38 0.52
CA GLU A 82 -16.12 6.53 1.36
C GLU A 82 -14.87 7.12 2.02
N ALA A 83 -13.89 6.28 2.36
CA ALA A 83 -12.60 6.70 2.90
C ALA A 83 -11.78 7.57 1.94
N PHE A 84 -12.02 7.49 0.63
CA PHE A 84 -11.22 8.17 -0.41
C PHE A 84 -11.92 9.37 -1.06
N ILE A 85 -13.17 9.66 -0.69
CA ILE A 85 -13.92 10.81 -1.21
C ILE A 85 -13.73 12.05 -0.32
N ALA A 86 -13.45 11.85 0.98
CA ALA A 86 -13.38 12.94 1.97
C ALA A 86 -12.00 13.63 2.05
N GLU A 87 -10.98 13.11 1.38
CA GLU A 87 -9.62 13.66 1.37
C GLU A 87 -9.34 14.63 0.19
N GLY A 88 -10.37 14.97 -0.61
CA GLY A 88 -10.28 15.85 -1.78
C GLY A 88 -11.03 17.17 -1.66
#